data_AF-K3WI42-F1
#
_entry.id   AF-K3WI42-F1
#
_cell.length_a   1.000
_cell.length_b   1.000
_cell.length_c   1.000
_cell.angle_alpha   90.00
_cell.angle_beta   90.00
_cell.angle_gamma   90.00
#
_symmetry.space_group_name_H-M   'P 1'
#
loop_
_entity.id
_entity.type
_entity.pdbx_description
1 polymer ?
#
loop_
_entity_poly.entity_id
_entity_poly.type
_entity_poly.pdbx_seq_one_letter_code
_entity_poly.pdbx_strand_id
1 'polypeptide(L)'
;MGVSLIKELRCLGNQEPIQVYHCFPSELSQRSRELLAKVDPHVQIIDVCSELVGRKVLTQKTADTFQSYWIKPLALYHTTFTHMLMLDADVFLLQNPAMIRQLPGYMQTGTTFFYDRVVNKHVNFNKLIQLERGKKNAPKVQYLDAWVQRFPYKRFNLTGPEPSAHLQSSLAYRGQSCHEQDSSMVAIDKARAGKALDVLWYMITEKRFKFRFSWGDKEAFWLSHMPYFFSPWGASALESSVQDDFENHETTLCGNMAHYIPAYTPEAELLYVNDRSLLEAYPKGKKKALNRKRQQHSDVFNFSPKYVSPRSTRQPQQQSKQHQQHPEYLADLGAAKLPTAFFQRLLVRRAHMFAVATEFFEPLEHCNIVVS
;
A
#
# COMPACT_ATOMS: atom_id res chain seq x y z
N MET A 1 -0.39 7.88 -14.54
CA MET A 1 -0.59 6.80 -13.54
C MET A 1 -2.06 6.65 -13.17
N GLY A 2 -2.70 7.63 -12.51
CA GLY A 2 -4.11 7.48 -12.11
C GLY A 2 -5.08 7.18 -13.27
N VAL A 3 -4.97 7.91 -14.38
CA VAL A 3 -5.78 7.69 -15.60
C VAL A 3 -5.62 6.26 -16.15
N SER A 4 -4.38 5.76 -16.25
CA SER A 4 -4.18 4.39 -16.71
C SER A 4 -4.74 3.39 -15.69
N LEU A 5 -4.65 3.64 -14.36
CA LEU A 5 -5.26 2.78 -13.32
C LEU A 5 -6.74 2.59 -13.52
N ILE A 6 -7.45 3.68 -13.79
CA ILE A 6 -8.87 3.64 -14.09
C ILE A 6 -9.14 2.78 -15.32
N LYS A 7 -8.39 2.96 -16.43
CA LYS A 7 -8.57 2.13 -17.62
C LYS A 7 -8.28 0.65 -17.37
N GLU A 8 -7.23 0.33 -16.62
CA GLU A 8 -6.93 -1.06 -16.24
C GLU A 8 -8.05 -1.69 -15.41
N LEU A 9 -8.62 -0.95 -14.45
CA LEU A 9 -9.79 -1.41 -13.69
C LEU A 9 -10.98 -1.70 -14.63
N ARG A 10 -11.27 -0.81 -15.58
CA ARG A 10 -12.34 -1.03 -16.57
C ARG A 10 -12.06 -2.24 -17.46
N CYS A 11 -10.82 -2.41 -17.90
CA CYS A 11 -10.40 -3.58 -18.70
C CYS A 11 -10.47 -4.90 -17.93
N LEU A 12 -10.36 -4.85 -16.60
CA LEU A 12 -10.60 -5.98 -15.70
C LEU A 12 -12.09 -6.19 -15.39
N GLY A 13 -12.98 -5.39 -16.00
CA GLY A 13 -14.42 -5.53 -15.87
C GLY A 13 -15.02 -4.77 -14.68
N ASN A 14 -14.28 -3.88 -14.02
CA ASN A 14 -14.86 -3.04 -12.97
C ASN A 14 -15.90 -2.08 -13.57
N GLN A 15 -17.15 -2.14 -13.10
CA GLN A 15 -18.21 -1.19 -13.47
C GLN A 15 -18.58 -0.24 -12.32
N GLU A 16 -17.89 -0.35 -11.18
CA GLU A 16 -18.24 0.41 -9.99
C GLU A 16 -17.75 1.86 -10.07
N PRO A 17 -18.40 2.80 -9.34
CA PRO A 17 -17.92 4.17 -9.22
C PRO A 17 -16.49 4.23 -8.69
N ILE A 18 -15.67 5.15 -9.22
CA ILE A 18 -14.30 5.37 -8.76
C ILE A 18 -14.19 6.78 -8.20
N GLN A 19 -13.71 6.90 -6.95
CA GLN A 19 -13.42 8.19 -6.33
C GLN A 19 -11.91 8.46 -6.36
N VAL A 20 -11.52 9.60 -6.94
CA VAL A 20 -10.15 10.11 -6.93
C VAL A 20 -10.07 11.23 -5.92
N TYR A 21 -9.44 10.95 -4.78
CA TYR A 21 -9.24 11.93 -3.72
C TYR A 21 -7.98 12.75 -3.95
N HIS A 22 -8.10 14.06 -3.74
CA HIS A 22 -6.98 14.99 -3.65
C HIS A 22 -7.27 16.08 -2.60
N CYS A 23 -6.27 16.91 -2.34
CA CYS A 23 -6.29 17.99 -1.37
C CYS A 23 -5.89 19.31 -2.02
N PHE A 24 -6.86 20.22 -2.07
CA PHE A 24 -6.79 21.54 -2.68
C PHE A 24 -6.60 21.52 -4.21
N PRO A 25 -7.02 22.60 -4.91
CA PRO A 25 -6.94 22.66 -6.37
C PRO A 25 -5.51 22.63 -6.92
N SER A 26 -4.50 22.94 -6.09
CA SER A 26 -3.08 22.99 -6.48
C SER A 26 -2.41 21.62 -6.55
N GLU A 27 -2.93 20.60 -5.85
CA GLU A 27 -2.32 19.26 -5.85
C GLU A 27 -2.61 18.50 -7.15
N LEU A 28 -3.86 18.56 -7.62
CA LEU A 28 -4.29 17.92 -8.85
C LEU A 28 -4.55 18.97 -9.94
N SER A 29 -3.73 18.99 -10.98
CA SER A 29 -3.83 20.02 -12.04
C SER A 29 -5.17 20.00 -12.79
N GLN A 30 -5.56 21.15 -13.36
CA GLN A 30 -6.73 21.29 -14.24
C GLN A 30 -6.74 20.23 -15.35
N ARG A 31 -5.61 20.09 -16.07
CA ARG A 31 -5.41 19.08 -17.11
C ARG A 31 -5.63 17.65 -16.60
N SER A 32 -5.10 17.33 -15.41
CA SER A 32 -5.31 16.00 -14.81
C SER A 32 -6.77 15.73 -14.50
N ARG A 33 -7.51 16.73 -14.01
CA ARG A 33 -8.95 16.61 -13.75
C ARG A 33 -9.75 16.39 -15.04
N GLU A 34 -9.45 17.17 -16.07
CA GLU A 34 -10.09 17.03 -17.39
C GLU A 34 -9.81 15.66 -18.01
N LEU A 35 -8.57 15.17 -17.93
CA LEU A 35 -8.22 13.83 -18.40
C LEU A 35 -8.97 12.73 -17.65
N LEU A 36 -9.04 12.80 -16.32
CA LEU A 36 -9.79 11.83 -15.50
C LEU A 36 -11.27 11.79 -15.87
N ALA A 37 -11.90 12.96 -16.02
CA ALA A 37 -13.30 13.06 -16.43
C ALA A 37 -13.53 12.58 -17.87
N LYS A 38 -12.57 12.81 -18.77
CA LYS A 38 -12.65 12.40 -20.17
C LYS A 38 -12.58 10.88 -20.33
N VAL A 39 -11.73 10.19 -19.57
CA VAL A 39 -11.51 8.74 -19.76
C VAL A 39 -12.60 7.86 -19.16
N ASP A 40 -13.36 8.40 -18.21
CA ASP A 40 -14.41 7.66 -17.53
C ASP A 40 -15.42 8.62 -16.89
N PRO A 41 -16.67 8.67 -17.40
CA PRO A 41 -17.69 9.57 -16.88
C PRO A 41 -18.16 9.22 -15.46
N HIS A 42 -17.85 8.02 -14.95
CA HIS A 42 -18.22 7.59 -13.60
C HIS A 42 -17.16 7.91 -12.54
N VAL A 43 -16.07 8.59 -12.93
CA VAL A 43 -15.04 9.04 -12.00
C VAL A 43 -15.50 10.29 -11.25
N GLN A 44 -15.45 10.21 -9.92
CA GLN A 44 -15.72 11.32 -9.02
C GLN A 44 -14.40 11.88 -8.49
N ILE A 45 -14.09 13.13 -8.81
CA ILE A 45 -12.89 13.81 -8.32
C ILE A 45 -13.27 14.60 -7.07
N ILE A 46 -12.64 14.30 -5.94
CA ILE A 46 -13.03 14.82 -4.62
C ILE A 46 -11.87 15.63 -4.01
N ASP A 47 -12.08 16.93 -3.85
CA ASP A 47 -11.20 17.80 -3.04
C ASP A 47 -11.62 17.76 -1.57
N VAL A 48 -11.16 16.72 -0.88
CA VAL A 48 -11.57 16.46 0.50
C VAL A 48 -11.04 17.52 1.47
N CYS A 49 -9.87 18.09 1.19
CA CYS A 49 -9.28 19.10 2.06
C CYS A 49 -10.05 20.43 2.00
N SER A 50 -10.37 20.93 0.81
CA SER A 50 -11.16 22.15 0.66
C SER A 50 -12.54 21.99 1.29
N GLU A 51 -13.19 20.84 1.10
CA GLU A 51 -14.50 20.54 1.69
C GLU A 51 -14.46 20.55 3.23
N LEU A 52 -13.53 19.82 3.83
CA LEU A 52 -13.44 19.70 5.30
C LEU A 52 -12.97 21.00 5.97
N VAL A 53 -12.14 21.80 5.30
CA VAL A 53 -11.78 23.16 5.77
C VAL A 53 -12.99 24.09 5.70
N GLY A 54 -13.72 24.09 4.58
CA GLY A 54 -14.93 24.90 4.41
C GLY A 54 -16.02 24.58 5.44
N ARG A 55 -16.16 23.29 5.81
CA ARG A 55 -17.06 22.83 6.88
C ARG A 55 -16.52 23.03 8.29
N LYS A 56 -15.31 23.59 8.46
CA LYS A 56 -14.63 23.80 9.75
C LYS A 56 -14.37 22.49 10.52
N VAL A 57 -14.32 21.36 9.83
CA VAL A 57 -13.95 20.06 10.40
C VAL A 57 -12.43 19.96 10.57
N LEU A 58 -11.68 20.51 9.61
CA LEU A 58 -10.22 20.63 9.68
C LEU A 58 -9.80 22.10 9.64
N THR A 59 -8.68 22.40 10.29
CA THR A 59 -7.98 23.68 10.05
C THR A 59 -7.17 23.58 8.76
N GLN A 60 -6.90 24.72 8.10
CA GLN A 60 -6.02 24.77 6.93
C GLN A 60 -4.68 24.08 7.20
N LYS A 61 -4.05 24.40 8.33
CA LYS A 61 -2.78 23.83 8.76
C LYS A 61 -2.82 22.31 8.86
N THR A 62 -3.90 21.73 9.39
CA THR A 62 -4.04 20.27 9.46
C THR A 62 -4.31 19.68 8.09
N ALA A 63 -5.17 20.31 7.29
CA ALA A 63 -5.53 19.86 5.95
C ALA A 63 -4.30 19.81 5.00
N ASP A 64 -3.40 20.79 5.05
CA ASP A 64 -2.16 20.79 4.25
C ASP A 64 -1.31 19.52 4.45
N THR A 65 -1.35 18.93 5.64
CA THR A 65 -0.59 17.71 5.94
C THR A 65 -1.19 16.43 5.32
N PHE A 66 -2.38 16.52 4.73
CA PHE A 66 -3.03 15.42 4.01
C PHE A 66 -2.68 15.38 2.52
N GLN A 67 -1.92 16.35 1.97
CA GLN A 67 -1.25 16.23 0.66
C GLN A 67 -0.08 15.22 0.73
N SER A 68 -0.41 13.97 1.10
CA SER A 68 0.52 12.88 1.39
C SER A 68 -0.23 11.55 1.44
N TYR A 69 0.46 10.45 1.75
CA TYR A 69 -0.15 9.14 1.98
C TYR A 69 -1.35 9.15 2.96
N TRP A 70 -1.36 10.10 3.90
CA TRP A 70 -2.46 10.24 4.87
C TRP A 70 -3.81 10.62 4.24
N ILE A 71 -3.86 10.98 2.95
CA ILE A 71 -5.13 11.18 2.27
C ILE A 71 -5.98 9.91 2.20
N LYS A 72 -5.37 8.71 2.17
CA LYS A 72 -6.13 7.44 2.11
C LYS A 72 -7.04 7.23 3.32
N PRO A 73 -6.56 7.30 4.57
CA PRO A 73 -7.46 7.17 5.72
C PRO A 73 -8.42 8.36 5.86
N LEU A 74 -8.05 9.55 5.35
CA LEU A 74 -9.00 10.67 5.26
C LEU A 74 -10.14 10.36 4.28
N ALA A 75 -9.82 9.77 3.12
CA ALA A 75 -10.77 9.33 2.12
C ALA A 75 -11.70 8.23 2.67
N LEU A 76 -11.14 7.26 3.41
CA LEU A 76 -11.93 6.22 4.11
C LEU A 76 -12.93 6.84 5.10
N TYR A 77 -12.50 7.83 5.88
CA TYR A 77 -13.40 8.55 6.78
C TYR A 77 -14.51 9.28 6.01
N HIS A 78 -14.14 9.99 4.95
CA HIS A 78 -15.02 10.88 4.18
C HIS A 78 -16.03 10.17 3.28
N THR A 79 -15.61 9.15 2.53
CA THR A 79 -16.42 8.52 1.48
C THR A 79 -17.73 7.93 2.01
N THR A 80 -18.75 7.93 1.16
CA THR A 80 -20.04 7.28 1.43
C THR A 80 -20.07 5.80 1.03
N PHE A 81 -19.02 5.27 0.40
CA PHE A 81 -18.99 3.86 -0.01
C PHE A 81 -18.98 2.92 1.19
N THR A 82 -19.93 1.98 1.23
CA THR A 82 -19.98 0.95 2.27
C THR A 82 -18.86 -0.07 2.08
N HIS A 83 -18.78 -0.68 0.90
CA HIS A 83 -17.68 -1.57 0.52
C HIS A 83 -16.73 -0.81 -0.38
N MET A 84 -15.47 -0.73 0.01
CA MET A 84 -14.47 -0.01 -0.76
C MET A 84 -13.17 -0.79 -0.93
N LEU A 85 -12.51 -0.51 -2.05
CA LEU A 85 -11.14 -0.89 -2.36
C LEU A 85 -10.36 0.40 -2.61
N MET A 86 -9.35 0.66 -1.78
CA MET A 86 -8.40 1.75 -2.01
C MET A 86 -7.16 1.18 -2.68
N LEU A 87 -6.64 1.88 -3.68
CA LEU A 87 -5.47 1.50 -4.46
C LEU A 87 -4.50 2.67 -4.54
N ASP A 88 -3.20 2.38 -4.43
CA ASP A 88 -2.17 3.32 -4.88
C ASP A 88 -2.22 3.47 -6.41
N ALA A 89 -1.86 4.66 -6.90
CA ALA A 89 -1.93 4.97 -8.33
C ALA A 89 -0.91 4.19 -9.19
N ASP A 90 0.13 3.64 -8.56
CA ASP A 90 1.20 2.81 -9.13
C ASP A 90 1.01 1.30 -8.87
N VAL A 91 -0.17 0.88 -8.40
CA VAL A 91 -0.57 -0.51 -8.45
C VAL A 91 -0.78 -0.95 -9.90
N PHE A 92 -0.28 -2.14 -10.21
CA PHE A 92 -0.50 -2.90 -11.43
C PHE A 92 -1.30 -4.16 -11.11
N LEU A 93 -2.52 -4.24 -11.65
CA LEU A 93 -3.47 -5.32 -11.36
C LEU A 93 -3.37 -6.45 -12.39
N LEU A 94 -3.38 -7.69 -11.91
CA LEU A 94 -3.42 -8.89 -12.76
C LEU A 94 -4.80 -9.55 -12.78
N GLN A 95 -5.59 -9.32 -11.73
CA GLN A 95 -6.96 -9.79 -11.56
C GLN A 95 -7.88 -8.63 -11.16
N ASN A 96 -9.18 -8.79 -11.38
CA ASN A 96 -10.17 -7.81 -10.93
C ASN A 96 -10.19 -7.78 -9.39
N PRO A 97 -9.82 -6.67 -8.73
CA PRO A 97 -9.68 -6.63 -7.28
C PRO A 97 -11.03 -6.74 -6.54
N ALA A 98 -12.17 -6.55 -7.23
CA ALA A 98 -13.50 -6.77 -6.68
C ALA A 98 -13.69 -8.19 -6.12
N MET A 99 -12.95 -9.18 -6.66
CA MET A 99 -13.00 -10.57 -6.21
C MET A 99 -12.67 -10.74 -4.73
N ILE A 100 -11.88 -9.83 -4.13
CA ILE A 100 -11.52 -9.87 -2.71
C ILE A 100 -12.77 -9.93 -1.83
N ARG A 101 -13.84 -9.26 -2.23
CA ARG A 101 -15.09 -9.23 -1.45
C ARG A 101 -15.78 -10.58 -1.34
N GLN A 102 -15.45 -11.51 -2.24
CA GLN A 102 -15.98 -12.87 -2.27
C GLN A 102 -15.08 -13.87 -1.54
N LEU A 103 -13.89 -13.45 -1.09
CA LEU A 103 -12.97 -14.33 -0.39
C LEU A 103 -13.36 -14.49 1.09
N PRO A 104 -13.12 -15.66 1.69
CA PRO A 104 -13.54 -15.95 3.07
C PRO A 104 -13.06 -14.93 4.10
N GLY A 105 -11.82 -14.44 3.97
CA GLY A 105 -11.26 -13.45 4.89
C GLY A 105 -12.01 -12.12 4.92
N TYR A 106 -12.41 -11.62 3.74
CA TYR A 106 -13.24 -10.43 3.64
C TYR A 106 -14.66 -10.69 4.14
N MET A 107 -15.29 -11.81 3.74
CA MET A 107 -16.66 -12.13 4.17
C MET A 107 -16.77 -12.24 5.70
N GLN A 108 -15.75 -12.81 6.35
CA GLN A 108 -15.68 -12.97 7.79
C GLN A 108 -15.50 -11.63 8.52
N THR A 109 -14.53 -10.81 8.10
CA THR A 109 -14.11 -9.64 8.88
C THR A 109 -14.60 -8.31 8.34
N GLY A 110 -15.00 -8.28 7.07
CA GLY A 110 -15.28 -7.06 6.31
C GLY A 110 -14.04 -6.33 5.85
N THR A 111 -12.83 -6.84 6.08
CA THR A 111 -11.61 -6.19 5.60
C THR A 111 -10.62 -7.19 5.03
N THR A 112 -9.67 -6.71 4.23
CA THR A 112 -8.53 -7.50 3.75
C THR A 112 -7.32 -6.61 3.60
N PHE A 113 -6.25 -6.96 4.30
CA PHE A 113 -4.97 -6.25 4.32
C PHE A 113 -3.84 -7.17 3.86
N PHE A 114 -2.76 -6.56 3.38
CA PHE A 114 -1.58 -7.27 2.89
C PHE A 114 -0.39 -6.95 3.78
N TYR A 115 0.53 -7.91 3.91
CA TYR A 115 1.72 -7.71 4.71
C TYR A 115 2.79 -6.97 3.94
N ASP A 116 3.43 -5.99 4.59
CA ASP A 116 4.67 -5.42 4.09
C ASP A 116 5.84 -6.37 4.40
N ARG A 117 7.01 -6.04 3.84
CA ARG A 117 8.27 -6.73 4.10
C ARG A 117 8.59 -6.69 5.60
N VAL A 118 9.31 -7.71 6.04
CA VAL A 118 9.76 -7.78 7.43
C VAL A 118 11.03 -6.96 7.56
N VAL A 119 11.03 -5.94 8.43
CA VAL A 119 12.19 -5.05 8.60
C VAL A 119 12.43 -4.79 10.08
N ASN A 120 13.52 -5.34 10.62
CA ASN A 120 13.90 -5.11 12.01
C ASN A 120 14.80 -3.86 12.16
N LYS A 121 14.19 -2.67 12.21
CA LYS A 121 14.87 -1.39 12.46
C LYS A 121 14.28 -0.68 13.67
N HIS A 122 15.08 0.06 14.44
CA HIS A 122 14.63 0.83 15.63
C HIS A 122 13.84 2.12 15.28
N VAL A 123 12.81 1.97 14.46
CA VAL A 123 11.92 3.06 13.98
C VAL A 123 10.47 2.62 14.14
N ASN A 124 9.51 3.55 13.98
CA ASN A 124 8.07 3.26 14.05
C ASN A 124 7.71 2.41 15.30
N PHE A 125 7.17 1.20 15.13
CA PHE A 125 6.78 0.30 16.22
C PHE A 125 7.94 -0.17 17.10
N ASN A 126 9.10 -0.41 16.51
CA ASN A 126 10.30 -0.89 17.20
C ASN A 126 11.07 0.24 17.90
N LYS A 127 10.60 1.48 17.81
CA LYS A 127 11.21 2.60 18.54
C LYS A 127 10.99 2.40 20.04
N LEU A 128 12.09 2.38 20.78
CA LEU A 128 12.07 2.29 22.23
C LEU A 128 11.65 3.62 22.85
N ILE A 129 10.62 3.58 23.70
CA ILE A 129 10.12 4.76 24.43
C ILE A 129 10.08 4.49 25.93
N GLN A 130 10.26 5.56 26.71
CA GLN A 130 10.07 5.52 28.16
C GLN A 130 8.61 5.75 28.49
N LEU A 131 8.04 4.85 29.27
CA LEU A 131 6.68 4.99 29.77
C LEU A 131 6.60 6.16 30.77
N GLU A 132 7.54 6.27 31.70
CA GLU A 132 7.53 7.35 32.70
C GLU A 132 8.49 8.48 32.32
N ARG A 133 7.95 9.67 32.08
CA ARG A 133 8.76 10.88 31.85
C ARG A 133 9.43 11.29 33.16
N GLY A 134 10.74 11.56 33.11
CA GLY A 134 11.51 12.12 34.24
C GLY A 134 12.29 11.11 35.08
N LYS A 135 12.04 9.80 34.95
CA LYS A 135 12.85 8.77 35.60
C LYS A 135 13.92 8.25 34.64
N LYS A 136 15.17 8.71 34.81
CA LYS A 136 16.32 8.35 33.93
C LYS A 136 16.53 6.83 33.78
N ASN A 137 16.11 6.04 34.76
CA ASN A 137 16.28 4.58 34.79
C ASN A 137 14.99 3.79 34.52
N ALA A 138 13.92 4.42 34.03
CA ALA A 138 12.70 3.69 33.68
C ALA A 138 12.96 2.71 32.51
N PRO A 139 12.39 1.49 32.57
CA PRO A 139 12.53 0.53 31.49
C PRO A 139 11.95 1.10 30.21
N LYS A 140 12.67 0.90 29.11
CA LYS A 140 12.20 1.25 27.78
C LYS A 140 11.41 0.07 27.22
N VAL A 141 10.27 0.38 26.63
CA VAL A 141 9.44 -0.61 25.93
C VAL A 141 9.33 -0.23 24.46
N GLN A 142 8.94 -1.19 23.63
CA GLN A 142 8.63 -0.92 22.23
C GLN A 142 7.41 -0.03 22.12
N TYR A 143 7.36 0.80 21.08
CA TYR A 143 6.29 1.77 20.94
C TYR A 143 4.92 1.12 20.77
N LEU A 144 4.83 0.01 20.02
CA LEU A 144 3.55 -0.66 19.82
C LEU A 144 3.01 -1.27 21.12
N ASP A 145 3.87 -1.85 21.96
CA ASP A 145 3.48 -2.31 23.30
C ASP A 145 2.98 -1.15 24.18
N ALA A 146 3.75 -0.05 24.24
CA ALA A 146 3.31 1.16 24.93
C ALA A 146 2.01 1.75 24.37
N TRP A 147 1.79 1.65 23.06
CA TRP A 147 0.55 2.06 22.41
C TRP A 147 -0.62 1.23 22.93
N VAL A 148 -0.52 -0.10 22.86
CA VAL A 148 -1.59 -1.00 23.32
C VAL A 148 -1.92 -0.73 24.78
N GLN A 149 -0.92 -0.58 25.64
CA GLN A 149 -1.14 -0.35 27.06
C GLN A 149 -1.77 1.03 27.37
N ARG A 150 -1.45 2.06 26.58
CA ARG A 150 -1.82 3.47 26.88
C ARG A 150 -2.81 4.07 25.90
N PHE A 151 -3.34 3.26 24.99
CA PHE A 151 -4.38 3.72 24.09
C PHE A 151 -5.57 4.23 24.92
N PRO A 152 -6.19 5.38 24.58
CA PRO A 152 -7.25 5.96 25.38
C PRO A 152 -8.59 5.23 25.16
N TYR A 153 -8.67 3.95 25.54
CA TYR A 153 -9.84 3.08 25.32
C TYR A 153 -11.15 3.73 25.78
N LYS A 154 -11.16 4.32 26.98
CA LYS A 154 -12.33 5.00 27.55
C LYS A 154 -12.85 6.15 26.68
N ARG A 155 -11.97 6.86 25.94
CA ARG A 155 -12.37 7.97 25.04
C ARG A 155 -13.30 7.47 23.93
N PHE A 156 -13.15 6.23 23.51
CA PHE A 156 -13.91 5.62 22.42
C PHE A 156 -14.93 4.60 22.93
N ASN A 157 -15.23 4.57 24.23
CA ASN A 157 -16.08 3.56 24.85
C ASN A 157 -15.62 2.13 24.54
N LEU A 158 -14.30 1.89 24.55
CA LEU A 158 -13.69 0.58 24.39
C LEU A 158 -13.19 0.06 25.75
N THR A 159 -13.07 -1.26 25.87
CA THR A 159 -12.38 -1.95 26.95
C THR A 159 -10.95 -2.28 26.53
N GLY A 160 -10.03 -2.37 27.49
CA GLY A 160 -8.65 -2.71 27.21
C GLY A 160 -7.68 -2.34 28.34
N PRO A 161 -6.39 -2.71 28.20
CA PRO A 161 -5.80 -3.32 27.00
C PRO A 161 -6.14 -4.81 26.84
N GLU A 162 -6.68 -5.19 25.69
CA GLU A 162 -6.98 -6.58 25.31
C GLU A 162 -6.55 -6.81 23.85
N PRO A 163 -5.24 -6.96 23.56
CA PRO A 163 -4.77 -7.16 22.19
C PRO A 163 -5.28 -8.49 21.64
N SER A 164 -5.74 -8.50 20.38
CA SER A 164 -6.21 -9.71 19.71
C SER A 164 -5.12 -10.77 19.61
N ALA A 165 -5.51 -12.04 19.52
CA ALA A 165 -4.56 -13.14 19.30
C ALA A 165 -3.67 -12.89 18.05
N HIS A 166 -4.25 -12.32 16.99
CA HIS A 166 -3.49 -11.92 15.81
C HIS A 166 -2.41 -10.88 16.15
N LEU A 167 -2.77 -9.77 16.80
CA LEU A 167 -1.82 -8.73 17.19
C LEU A 167 -0.72 -9.30 18.08
N GLN A 168 -1.05 -10.14 19.07
CA GLN A 168 -0.06 -10.77 19.95
C GLN A 168 0.94 -11.64 19.17
N SER A 169 0.48 -12.35 18.14
CA SER A 169 1.32 -13.20 17.29
C SER A 169 2.10 -12.46 16.19
N SER A 170 1.70 -11.21 15.88
CA SER A 170 2.27 -10.40 14.81
C SER A 170 3.77 -10.17 14.97
N LEU A 171 4.48 -10.06 13.84
CA LEU A 171 5.93 -9.79 13.86
C LEU A 171 6.20 -8.40 14.42
N ALA A 172 5.32 -7.42 14.16
CA ALA A 172 5.39 -6.10 14.73
C ALA A 172 5.30 -6.10 16.27
N TYR A 173 4.34 -6.80 16.87
CA TYR A 173 4.17 -6.80 18.33
C TYR A 173 5.30 -7.55 19.05
N ARG A 174 5.85 -8.59 18.40
CA ARG A 174 7.02 -9.31 18.90
C ARG A 174 8.35 -8.58 18.65
N GLY A 175 8.32 -7.39 18.05
CA GLY A 175 9.50 -6.58 17.77
C GLY A 175 10.39 -7.08 16.64
N GLN A 176 9.91 -8.05 15.85
CA GLN A 176 10.64 -8.63 14.73
C GLN A 176 10.50 -7.79 13.44
N SER A 177 9.51 -6.91 13.37
CA SER A 177 9.33 -5.96 12.29
C SER A 177 8.92 -4.58 12.81
N CYS A 178 9.40 -3.50 12.20
CA CYS A 178 9.04 -2.14 12.59
C CYS A 178 7.72 -1.65 11.96
N HIS A 179 7.08 -2.49 11.15
CA HIS A 179 5.82 -2.26 10.46
C HIS A 179 5.18 -3.60 10.06
N GLU A 180 3.89 -3.56 9.74
CA GLU A 180 3.11 -4.76 9.47
C GLU A 180 2.43 -4.73 8.10
N GLN A 181 1.73 -3.63 7.79
CA GLN A 181 0.82 -3.58 6.65
C GLN A 181 1.47 -2.91 5.42
N ASP A 182 1.26 -3.51 4.25
CA ASP A 182 1.30 -2.82 2.96
C ASP A 182 -0.10 -2.28 2.66
N SER A 183 -0.19 -0.98 2.36
CA SER A 183 -1.45 -0.26 2.11
C SER A 183 -1.63 0.14 0.66
N SER A 184 -0.84 -0.46 -0.24
CA SER A 184 -1.00 -0.32 -1.69
C SER A 184 -2.37 -0.78 -2.18
N MET A 185 -2.96 -1.78 -1.51
CA MET A 185 -4.37 -2.14 -1.63
C MET A 185 -4.99 -2.33 -0.24
N VAL A 186 -6.17 -1.77 -0.02
CA VAL A 186 -6.90 -1.88 1.25
C VAL A 186 -8.37 -2.13 0.95
N ALA A 187 -8.94 -3.23 1.44
CA ALA A 187 -10.35 -3.57 1.30
C ALA A 187 -11.08 -3.40 2.64
N ILE A 188 -12.17 -2.63 2.67
CA ILE A 188 -12.92 -2.34 3.91
C ILE A 188 -14.44 -2.30 3.65
N ASP A 189 -15.20 -2.89 4.57
CA ASP A 189 -16.64 -2.78 4.77
C ASP A 189 -16.90 -1.80 5.94
N LYS A 190 -17.25 -0.56 5.61
CA LYS A 190 -17.54 0.49 6.58
C LYS A 190 -18.77 0.18 7.44
N ALA A 191 -19.70 -0.67 6.99
CA ALA A 191 -20.86 -1.04 7.82
C ALA A 191 -20.45 -1.79 9.09
N ARG A 192 -19.27 -2.42 9.09
CA ARG A 192 -18.71 -3.16 10.23
C ARG A 192 -17.71 -2.36 11.05
N ALA A 193 -17.42 -1.12 10.67
CA ALA A 193 -16.37 -0.34 11.32
C ALA A 193 -16.73 0.07 12.76
N GLY A 194 -18.02 0.23 13.09
CA GLY A 194 -18.45 0.67 14.41
C GLY A 194 -17.69 1.94 14.86
N LYS A 195 -16.99 1.86 15.99
CA LYS A 195 -16.18 2.96 16.58
C LYS A 195 -14.84 3.17 15.88
N ALA A 196 -14.45 2.30 14.96
CA ALA A 196 -13.12 2.33 14.40
C ALA A 196 -12.85 3.55 13.50
N LEU A 197 -13.87 4.12 12.87
CA LEU A 197 -13.70 5.36 12.11
C LEU A 197 -13.40 6.56 13.03
N ASP A 198 -13.94 6.59 14.25
CA ASP A 198 -13.61 7.61 15.24
C ASP A 198 -12.18 7.45 15.76
N VAL A 199 -11.76 6.20 15.99
CA VAL A 199 -10.37 5.88 16.34
C VAL A 199 -9.43 6.29 15.21
N LEU A 200 -9.75 5.92 13.97
CA LEU A 200 -8.97 6.29 12.79
C LEU A 200 -8.85 7.81 12.67
N TRP A 201 -9.96 8.53 12.83
CA TRP A 201 -9.97 9.99 12.82
C TRP A 201 -9.01 10.57 13.86
N TYR A 202 -9.08 10.11 15.10
CA TYR A 202 -8.13 10.50 16.15
C TYR A 202 -6.68 10.17 15.78
N MET A 203 -6.43 9.01 15.18
CA MET A 203 -5.10 8.59 14.77
C MET A 203 -4.50 9.54 13.74
N ILE A 204 -5.30 9.94 12.74
CA ILE A 204 -4.86 10.77 11.61
C ILE A 204 -4.94 12.28 11.89
N THR A 205 -5.62 12.74 12.93
CA THR A 205 -5.74 14.18 13.23
C THR A 205 -5.04 14.62 14.50
N GLU A 206 -4.77 13.72 15.43
CA GLU A 206 -4.12 14.07 16.70
C GLU A 206 -2.88 13.22 16.96
N LYS A 207 -3.03 11.90 16.90
CA LYS A 207 -2.01 10.99 17.43
C LYS A 207 -0.75 10.96 16.57
N ARG A 208 -0.88 10.96 15.23
CA ARG A 208 0.28 10.96 14.32
C ARG A 208 1.21 12.17 14.51
N PHE A 209 0.68 13.30 14.96
CA PHE A 209 1.47 14.50 15.22
C PHE A 209 2.23 14.44 16.55
N LYS A 210 1.75 13.64 17.50
CA LYS A 210 2.45 13.40 18.77
C LYS A 210 3.56 12.37 18.61
N PHE A 211 3.35 11.36 17.76
CA PHE A 211 4.33 10.33 17.49
C PHE A 211 4.14 9.71 16.11
N ARG A 212 5.25 9.58 15.37
CA ARG A 212 5.30 8.87 14.10
C ARG A 212 5.33 7.35 14.35
N PHE A 213 4.18 6.71 14.28
CA PHE A 213 4.03 5.27 14.52
C PHE A 213 4.15 4.42 13.25
N SER A 214 4.17 5.05 12.08
CA SER A 214 4.11 4.37 10.79
C SER A 214 4.95 5.08 9.72
N TRP A 215 5.30 4.33 8.67
CA TRP A 215 5.70 4.93 7.41
C TRP A 215 4.44 5.32 6.63
N GLY A 216 4.05 6.59 6.74
CA GLY A 216 2.80 7.05 6.16
C GLY A 216 1.61 6.56 6.97
N ASP A 217 0.56 6.19 6.26
CA ASP A 217 -0.77 5.83 6.75
C ASP A 217 -0.94 4.34 7.05
N LYS A 218 -0.06 3.49 6.51
CA LYS A 218 -0.29 2.04 6.36
C LYS A 218 -0.71 1.30 7.62
N GLU A 219 -0.24 1.70 8.80
CA GLU A 219 -0.60 1.00 10.04
C GLU A 219 -1.91 1.48 10.68
N ALA A 220 -2.49 2.58 10.17
CA ALA A 220 -3.67 3.19 10.78
C ALA A 220 -4.94 2.37 10.58
N PHE A 221 -5.05 1.64 9.47
CA PHE A 221 -6.25 0.87 9.13
C PHE A 221 -6.51 -0.25 10.14
N TRP A 222 -5.54 -1.14 10.34
CA TRP A 222 -5.71 -2.30 11.22
C TRP A 222 -5.62 -1.98 12.71
N LEU A 223 -4.89 -0.92 13.10
CA LEU A 223 -4.83 -0.45 14.49
C LEU A 223 -6.05 0.37 14.93
N SER A 224 -6.97 0.68 14.02
CA SER A 224 -8.18 1.45 14.33
C SER A 224 -9.25 0.67 15.10
N HIS A 225 -8.99 -0.58 15.51
CA HIS A 225 -9.95 -1.50 16.13
C HIS A 225 -11.08 -2.01 15.20
N MET A 226 -10.89 -1.96 13.88
CA MET A 226 -11.75 -2.72 12.96
C MET A 226 -11.46 -4.23 13.10
N PRO A 227 -12.46 -5.11 12.95
CA PRO A 227 -12.21 -6.51 12.66
C PRO A 227 -11.35 -6.62 11.39
N TYR A 228 -10.30 -7.43 11.44
CA TYR A 228 -9.39 -7.52 10.32
C TYR A 228 -8.92 -8.91 9.95
N PHE A 229 -8.66 -9.06 8.65
CA PHE A 229 -8.01 -10.20 8.05
C PHE A 229 -6.78 -9.71 7.28
N PHE A 230 -5.62 -10.25 7.63
CA PHE A 230 -4.43 -10.15 6.80
C PHE A 230 -4.35 -11.36 5.88
N SER A 231 -3.89 -11.13 4.64
CA SER A 231 -3.52 -12.19 3.71
C SER A 231 -2.67 -13.26 4.42
N PRO A 232 -2.93 -14.56 4.19
CA PRO A 232 -2.10 -15.62 4.77
C PRO A 232 -0.68 -15.63 4.18
N TRP A 233 -0.44 -14.86 3.13
CA TRP A 233 0.81 -14.80 2.38
C TRP A 233 1.59 -13.54 2.73
N GLY A 234 2.91 -13.67 2.85
CA GLY A 234 3.83 -12.54 2.99
C GLY A 234 4.00 -11.78 1.68
N ALA A 235 4.66 -10.61 1.76
CA ALA A 235 5.08 -9.87 0.57
C ALA A 235 5.98 -10.74 -0.33
N SER A 236 5.78 -10.64 -1.63
CA SER A 236 6.65 -11.21 -2.65
C SER A 236 7.44 -10.13 -3.36
N ALA A 237 8.52 -10.48 -4.05
CA ALA A 237 9.37 -9.55 -4.79
C ALA A 237 9.43 -9.94 -6.27
N LEU A 238 9.31 -8.95 -7.14
CA LEU A 238 9.70 -9.09 -8.54
C LEU A 238 11.22 -9.03 -8.68
N GLU A 239 11.75 -9.75 -9.66
CA GLU A 239 13.13 -9.57 -10.13
C GLU A 239 13.32 -8.13 -10.63
N SER A 240 14.13 -7.34 -9.94
CA SER A 240 14.43 -5.96 -10.35
C SER A 240 15.91 -5.69 -10.59
N SER A 241 16.81 -6.67 -10.48
CA SER A 241 18.21 -6.54 -10.90
C SER A 241 18.36 -6.63 -12.42
N VAL A 242 19.35 -5.91 -12.97
CA VAL A 242 19.54 -5.70 -14.42
C VAL A 242 20.80 -6.39 -14.98
N GLN A 243 21.48 -7.18 -14.17
CA GLN A 243 22.70 -7.94 -14.51
C GLN A 243 22.65 -9.31 -13.83
N ASP A 244 23.59 -10.20 -14.16
CA ASP A 244 23.82 -11.61 -13.77
C ASP A 244 23.66 -11.99 -12.27
N ASP A 245 23.14 -11.09 -11.44
CA ASP A 245 22.71 -11.28 -10.05
C ASP A 245 21.73 -12.45 -9.89
N PHE A 246 20.78 -12.62 -10.82
CA PHE A 246 19.90 -13.80 -10.79
C PHE A 246 20.67 -15.11 -11.02
N GLU A 247 21.61 -15.12 -11.98
CA GLU A 247 22.43 -16.32 -12.28
C GLU A 247 23.31 -16.72 -11.10
N ASN A 248 23.67 -15.77 -10.23
CA ASN A 248 24.45 -16.02 -9.03
C ASN A 248 23.58 -16.26 -7.77
N HIS A 249 22.31 -15.85 -7.78
CA HIS A 249 21.41 -15.86 -6.61
C HIS A 249 19.98 -16.30 -6.98
N GLU A 250 19.84 -17.48 -7.57
CA GLU A 250 18.56 -18.01 -8.11
C GLU A 250 17.39 -18.04 -7.12
N THR A 251 17.66 -18.01 -5.81
CA THR A 251 16.65 -18.06 -4.74
C THR A 251 16.33 -16.71 -4.09
N THR A 252 17.04 -15.64 -4.47
CA THR A 252 16.91 -14.32 -3.87
C THR A 252 16.43 -13.32 -4.90
N LEU A 253 15.27 -12.70 -4.65
CA LEU A 253 14.74 -11.66 -5.53
C LEU A 253 14.72 -10.31 -4.83
N CYS A 254 15.17 -9.32 -5.57
CA CYS A 254 15.43 -7.97 -5.10
C CYS A 254 14.55 -7.06 -5.94
N GLY A 255 13.52 -6.46 -5.36
CA GLY A 255 12.62 -5.64 -6.17
C GLY A 255 11.27 -5.37 -5.56
N ASN A 256 10.39 -4.81 -6.37
CA ASN A 256 9.12 -4.25 -5.92
C ASN A 256 8.13 -5.32 -5.46
N MET A 257 7.18 -4.90 -4.63
CA MET A 257 6.31 -5.83 -3.92
C MET A 257 5.21 -6.37 -4.83
N ALA A 258 5.00 -7.68 -4.77
CA ALA A 258 3.90 -8.38 -5.39
C ALA A 258 3.09 -9.11 -4.32
N HIS A 259 1.79 -9.28 -4.58
CA HIS A 259 0.87 -9.96 -3.69
C HIS A 259 0.05 -10.98 -4.44
N TYR A 260 -0.07 -12.18 -3.85
CA TYR A 260 -0.92 -13.25 -4.33
C TYR A 260 -2.36 -13.08 -3.83
N ILE A 261 -3.31 -13.79 -4.44
CA ILE A 261 -4.70 -13.84 -3.98
C ILE A 261 -4.72 -14.25 -2.49
N PRO A 262 -5.38 -13.47 -1.59
CA PRO A 262 -5.31 -13.65 -0.15
C PRO A 262 -6.27 -14.77 0.33
N ALA A 263 -6.12 -15.95 -0.24
CA ALA A 263 -6.90 -17.15 0.09
C ALA A 263 -6.03 -18.41 0.01
N TYR A 264 -6.46 -19.46 0.71
CA TYR A 264 -5.84 -20.78 0.68
C TYR A 264 -6.30 -21.57 -0.56
N THR A 265 -5.81 -21.16 -1.73
CA THR A 265 -6.05 -21.86 -3.01
C THR A 265 -4.86 -22.77 -3.35
N PRO A 266 -5.04 -23.88 -4.08
CA PRO A 266 -3.92 -24.66 -4.60
C PRO A 266 -3.02 -23.83 -5.52
N GLU A 267 -3.63 -23.03 -6.40
CA GLU A 267 -2.94 -22.22 -7.39
C GLU A 267 -2.39 -20.93 -6.77
N ALA A 268 -1.11 -20.64 -7.04
CA ALA A 268 -0.44 -19.42 -6.62
C ALA A 268 -0.64 -18.32 -7.68
N GLU A 269 -1.83 -17.73 -7.69
CA GLU A 269 -2.15 -16.63 -8.62
C GLU A 269 -1.78 -15.27 -8.03
N LEU A 270 -1.04 -14.48 -8.81
CA LEU A 270 -0.75 -13.09 -8.46
C LEU A 270 -2.00 -12.22 -8.63
N LEU A 271 -2.26 -11.40 -7.62
CA LEU A 271 -3.37 -10.45 -7.61
C LEU A 271 -2.90 -9.10 -8.17
N TYR A 272 -1.83 -8.55 -7.61
CA TYR A 272 -1.31 -7.25 -7.99
C TYR A 272 0.17 -7.07 -7.66
N VAL A 273 0.77 -6.04 -8.26
CA VAL A 273 2.14 -5.57 -7.98
C VAL A 273 2.08 -4.08 -7.63
N ASN A 274 2.78 -3.68 -6.58
CA ASN A 274 3.02 -2.27 -6.26
C ASN A 274 4.39 -1.85 -6.81
N ASP A 275 4.42 -1.33 -8.04
CA ASP A 275 5.68 -1.03 -8.72
C ASP A 275 5.58 0.14 -9.71
N ARG A 276 6.04 1.30 -9.26
CA ARG A 276 6.21 2.49 -10.11
C ARG A 276 7.22 2.28 -11.25
N SER A 277 8.24 1.45 -11.05
CA SER A 277 9.30 1.18 -12.02
C SER A 277 8.83 0.34 -13.22
N LEU A 278 7.77 -0.45 -13.07
CA LEU A 278 7.11 -1.08 -14.22
C LEU A 278 6.46 -0.05 -15.14
N LEU A 279 6.09 1.11 -14.62
CA LEU A 279 5.24 2.09 -15.33
C LEU A 279 6.02 3.31 -15.82
N GLU A 280 7.11 3.68 -15.15
CA GLU A 280 7.92 4.86 -15.46
C GLU A 280 9.39 4.49 -15.67
N ALA A 281 10.00 4.97 -16.76
CA ALA A 281 11.43 4.79 -17.03
C ALA A 281 12.35 5.43 -15.97
N TYR A 282 11.87 6.44 -15.25
CA TYR A 282 12.60 7.12 -14.18
C TYR A 282 11.73 7.21 -12.92
N PRO A 283 11.52 6.11 -12.17
CA PRO A 283 10.58 6.07 -11.05
C PRO A 283 11.00 6.99 -9.88
N LYS A 284 12.31 7.28 -9.75
CA LYS A 284 12.84 8.25 -8.78
C LYS A 284 12.90 9.69 -9.33
N GLY A 285 12.43 9.90 -10.56
CA GLY A 285 12.44 11.16 -11.30
C GLY A 285 13.72 11.38 -12.12
N LYS A 286 13.57 12.00 -13.31
CA LYS A 286 14.64 12.26 -14.28
C LYS A 286 15.88 12.93 -13.65
N LYS A 287 15.69 13.96 -12.83
CA LYS A 287 16.78 14.68 -12.15
C LYS A 287 17.60 13.79 -11.21
N LYS A 288 16.96 12.85 -10.50
CA LYS A 288 17.68 11.92 -9.60
C LYS A 288 18.37 10.82 -10.39
N ALA A 289 17.73 10.30 -11.45
CA ALA A 289 18.30 9.28 -12.32
C ALA A 289 19.56 9.76 -13.07
N LEU A 290 19.61 11.04 -13.45
CA LEU A 290 20.75 11.66 -14.12
C LEU A 290 21.90 12.03 -13.15
N ASN A 291 21.73 11.86 -11.84
CA ASN A 291 22.77 12.20 -10.86
C ASN A 291 23.69 11.00 -10.62
N ARG A 292 24.90 11.03 -11.21
CA ARG A 292 25.94 9.98 -11.10
C ARG A 292 26.28 9.56 -9.67
N LYS A 293 26.22 10.46 -8.68
CA LYS A 293 26.51 10.12 -7.26
C LYS A 293 25.40 9.32 -6.58
N ARG A 294 24.20 9.26 -7.16
CA ARG A 294 23.03 8.52 -6.63
C ARG A 294 22.68 7.29 -7.47
N GLN A 295 23.45 7.01 -8.52
CA GLN A 295 23.24 5.84 -9.39
C GLN A 295 23.53 4.52 -8.66
N GLN A 296 24.45 4.50 -7.70
CA GLN A 296 24.77 3.31 -6.87
C GLN A 296 23.63 2.80 -5.95
N HIS A 297 22.50 3.53 -5.88
CA HIS A 297 21.28 3.08 -5.19
C HIS A 297 20.07 3.03 -6.13
N SER A 298 20.31 3.04 -7.45
CA SER A 298 19.28 2.92 -8.50
C SER A 298 19.32 1.58 -9.24
N ASP A 299 20.11 0.62 -8.76
CA ASP A 299 20.42 -0.64 -9.47
C ASP A 299 19.32 -1.71 -9.41
N VAL A 300 18.17 -1.38 -8.80
CA VAL A 300 16.99 -2.24 -8.69
C VAL A 300 15.91 -1.68 -9.62
N PHE A 301 16.17 -1.72 -10.93
CA PHE A 301 15.25 -1.31 -11.97
C PHE A 301 15.23 -2.33 -13.11
N ASN A 302 14.21 -3.17 -13.16
CA ASN A 302 13.96 -4.06 -14.29
C ASN A 302 12.64 -3.71 -14.95
N PHE A 303 12.71 -3.18 -16.18
CA PHE A 303 11.52 -2.83 -16.95
C PHE A 303 10.85 -4.06 -17.60
N SER A 304 11.44 -5.25 -17.50
CA SER A 304 10.88 -6.49 -18.03
C SER A 304 11.24 -7.66 -17.10
N PRO A 305 10.73 -7.66 -15.85
CA PRO A 305 11.00 -8.74 -14.90
C PRO A 305 10.57 -10.07 -15.48
N LYS A 306 11.34 -11.13 -15.25
CA LYS A 306 10.99 -12.50 -15.68
C LYS A 306 10.50 -13.35 -14.53
N TYR A 307 10.92 -13.02 -13.30
CA TYR A 307 10.64 -13.81 -12.13
C TYR A 307 9.93 -13.03 -11.02
N VAL A 308 9.20 -13.79 -10.20
CA VAL A 308 8.57 -13.36 -8.96
C VAL A 308 8.86 -14.39 -7.87
N SER A 309 8.99 -13.96 -6.62
CA SER A 309 9.18 -14.92 -5.54
C SER A 309 7.89 -15.73 -5.35
N PRO A 310 7.98 -17.07 -5.23
CA PRO A 310 6.83 -17.92 -4.97
C PRO A 310 6.00 -17.47 -3.76
N ARG A 311 4.71 -17.78 -3.81
CA ARG A 311 3.78 -17.56 -2.70
C ARG A 311 4.28 -18.27 -1.44
N SER A 312 4.51 -17.50 -0.39
CA SER A 312 5.02 -18.02 0.89
C SER A 312 4.28 -17.38 2.06
N THR A 313 4.21 -18.09 3.18
CA THR A 313 3.73 -17.52 4.45
C THR A 313 4.73 -16.47 4.94
N ARG A 314 4.26 -15.43 5.63
CA ARG A 314 5.15 -14.43 6.21
C ARG A 314 6.00 -15.04 7.32
N GLN A 315 7.32 -14.93 7.20
CA GLN A 315 8.29 -15.44 8.16
C GLN A 315 9.15 -14.30 8.72
N PRO A 316 9.66 -14.40 9.96
CA PRO A 316 10.70 -13.50 10.45
C PRO A 316 11.90 -13.51 9.51
N GLN A 317 12.54 -12.35 9.34
CA GLN A 317 13.68 -12.21 8.46
C GLN A 317 14.89 -12.99 9.02
N GLN A 318 15.37 -14.01 8.29
CA GLN A 318 16.58 -14.78 8.63
C GLN A 318 17.88 -14.15 8.07
N GLN A 319 17.80 -12.91 7.58
CA GLN A 319 18.86 -12.32 6.76
C GLN A 319 20.13 -11.97 7.54
N SER A 320 21.27 -12.10 6.84
CA SER A 320 22.57 -11.55 7.27
C SER A 320 22.48 -10.03 7.51
N LYS A 321 23.39 -9.49 8.34
CA LYS A 321 23.44 -8.05 8.67
C LYS A 321 23.55 -7.12 7.44
N GLN A 322 24.04 -7.61 6.31
CA GLN A 322 24.16 -6.84 5.05
C GLN A 322 22.78 -6.61 4.39
N HIS A 323 21.91 -7.62 4.31
CA HIS A 323 20.59 -7.46 3.68
C HIS A 323 19.57 -6.71 4.56
N GLN A 324 19.79 -6.61 5.88
CA GLN A 324 18.97 -5.74 6.75
C GLN A 324 19.00 -4.25 6.35
N GLN A 325 20.03 -3.82 5.62
CA GLN A 325 20.12 -2.47 5.09
C GLN A 325 19.20 -2.25 3.88
N HIS A 326 18.91 -3.31 3.13
CA HIS A 326 18.17 -3.32 1.87
C HIS A 326 16.89 -4.16 1.97
N PRO A 327 15.79 -3.59 2.51
CA PRO A 327 14.55 -4.34 2.72
C PRO A 327 13.94 -4.88 1.42
N GLU A 328 14.31 -4.35 0.25
CA GLU A 328 13.87 -4.82 -1.06
C GLU A 328 14.35 -6.24 -1.44
N TYR A 329 15.32 -6.80 -0.74
CA TYR A 329 15.82 -8.17 -0.96
C TYR A 329 15.00 -9.18 -0.17
N LEU A 330 14.41 -10.15 -0.86
CA LEU A 330 13.77 -11.32 -0.29
C LEU A 330 14.62 -12.56 -0.58
N ALA A 331 15.51 -12.85 0.36
CA ALA A 331 16.42 -13.99 0.29
C ALA A 331 15.69 -15.32 0.53
N ASP A 332 16.15 -16.36 -0.17
CA ASP A 332 15.78 -17.76 0.04
C ASP A 332 14.28 -18.09 -0.13
N LEU A 333 13.54 -17.29 -0.89
CA LEU A 333 12.14 -17.57 -1.22
C LEU A 333 11.97 -18.33 -2.54
N GLY A 334 13.04 -18.42 -3.35
CA GLY A 334 12.99 -19.01 -4.68
C GLY A 334 12.51 -18.01 -5.74
N ALA A 335 12.45 -18.48 -6.98
CA ALA A 335 12.01 -17.70 -8.13
C ALA A 335 11.08 -18.53 -9.02
N ALA A 336 9.89 -18.00 -9.28
CA ALA A 336 8.92 -18.56 -10.22
C ALA A 336 8.82 -17.65 -11.44
N LYS A 337 8.69 -18.24 -12.63
CA LYS A 337 8.49 -17.47 -13.87
C LYS A 337 7.16 -16.73 -13.83
N LEU A 338 7.17 -15.48 -14.26
CA LEU A 338 5.95 -14.70 -14.46
C LEU A 338 5.14 -15.29 -15.63
N PRO A 339 3.80 -15.36 -15.49
CA PRO A 339 2.95 -15.90 -16.54
C PRO A 339 2.89 -14.96 -17.76
N THR A 340 2.66 -15.49 -18.96
CA THR A 340 2.50 -14.68 -20.19
C THR A 340 1.46 -13.57 -20.05
N ALA A 341 0.37 -13.83 -19.33
CA ALA A 341 -0.68 -12.85 -19.05
C ALA A 341 -0.16 -11.60 -18.30
N PHE A 342 0.90 -11.74 -17.49
CA PHE A 342 1.56 -10.61 -16.83
C PHE A 342 2.09 -9.61 -17.86
N PHE A 343 2.83 -10.09 -18.85
CA PHE A 343 3.45 -9.24 -19.87
C PHE A 343 2.43 -8.59 -20.80
N GLN A 344 1.38 -9.34 -21.17
CA GLN A 344 0.28 -8.80 -21.98
C GLN A 344 -0.41 -7.64 -21.26
N ARG A 345 -0.74 -7.81 -19.97
CA ARG A 345 -1.34 -6.74 -19.16
C ARG A 345 -0.39 -5.56 -18.96
N LEU A 346 0.88 -5.83 -18.69
CA LEU A 346 1.89 -4.79 -18.52
C LEU A 346 2.05 -3.93 -19.79
N LEU A 347 1.99 -4.57 -20.96
CA LEU A 347 2.04 -3.88 -22.25
C LEU A 347 0.82 -2.95 -22.44
N VAL A 348 -0.40 -3.44 -22.18
CA VAL A 348 -1.63 -2.63 -22.23
C VAL A 348 -1.52 -1.43 -21.29
N ARG A 349 -1.11 -1.69 -20.05
CA ARG A 349 -0.91 -0.68 -19.03
C ARG A 349 0.07 0.41 -19.47
N ARG A 350 1.19 0.03 -20.09
CA ARG A 350 2.19 0.96 -20.61
C ARG A 350 1.69 1.74 -21.81
N ALA A 351 0.93 1.12 -22.71
CA ALA A 351 0.31 1.82 -23.83
C ALA A 351 -0.67 2.90 -23.34
N HIS A 352 -1.47 2.64 -22.31
CA HIS A 352 -2.32 3.66 -21.69
C HIS A 352 -1.52 4.80 -21.06
N MET A 353 -0.42 4.49 -20.38
CA MET A 353 0.50 5.51 -19.85
C MET A 353 1.10 6.38 -20.96
N PHE A 354 1.54 5.76 -22.05
CA PHE A 354 2.11 6.44 -23.21
C PHE A 354 1.08 7.33 -23.92
N ALA A 355 -0.15 6.85 -24.10
CA ALA A 355 -1.27 7.61 -24.64
C ALA A 355 -1.53 8.90 -23.85
N VAL A 356 -1.56 8.80 -22.52
CA VAL A 356 -1.74 9.98 -21.64
C VAL A 356 -0.56 10.94 -21.74
N ALA A 357 0.67 10.42 -21.83
CA ALA A 357 1.87 11.25 -21.89
C ALA A 357 2.01 12.01 -23.23
N THR A 358 1.54 11.42 -24.32
CA THR A 358 1.65 11.95 -25.70
C THR A 358 0.38 12.64 -26.20
N GLU A 359 -0.71 12.58 -25.45
CA GLU A 359 -2.05 13.06 -25.84
C GLU A 359 -2.65 12.32 -27.05
N PHE A 360 -2.07 11.18 -27.43
CA PHE A 360 -2.63 10.25 -28.41
C PHE A 360 -3.54 9.24 -27.70
N PHE A 361 -4.83 9.56 -27.56
CA PHE A 361 -5.73 8.85 -26.65
C PHE A 361 -6.32 7.54 -27.18
N GLU A 362 -6.15 7.20 -28.46
CA GLU A 362 -6.72 5.96 -29.05
C GLU A 362 -6.39 4.67 -28.28
N PRO A 363 -5.17 4.46 -27.75
CA PRO A 363 -4.87 3.25 -26.98
C PRO A 363 -5.72 3.12 -25.70
N LEU A 364 -6.28 4.21 -25.17
CA LEU A 364 -7.13 4.16 -23.98
C LEU A 364 -8.46 3.44 -24.21
N GLU A 365 -8.90 3.28 -25.46
CA GLU A 365 -10.14 2.55 -25.79
C GLU A 365 -9.93 1.03 -25.85
N HIS A 366 -8.67 0.58 -25.82
CA HIS A 366 -8.33 -0.82 -26.04
C HIS A 366 -7.85 -1.48 -24.75
N CYS A 367 -8.40 -2.67 -24.47
CA CYS A 367 -8.02 -3.49 -23.31
C CYS A 367 -7.06 -4.63 -23.66
N ASN A 368 -6.82 -4.85 -24.96
CA ASN A 368 -5.90 -5.84 -25.48
C ASN A 368 -5.05 -5.17 -26.56
N ILE A 369 -3.79 -5.58 -26.64
CA ILE A 369 -2.92 -5.22 -27.77
C ILE A 369 -2.76 -6.49 -28.60
N VAL A 370 -3.34 -6.48 -29.80
CA VAL A 370 -3.12 -7.54 -30.78
C VAL A 370 -1.71 -7.31 -31.33
N VAL A 371 -0.78 -8.17 -30.93
CA VAL A 371 0.54 -8.23 -31.56
C VAL A 371 0.36 -9.13 -32.78
N SER A 372 0.20 -8.51 -33.95
CA SER A 372 0.14 -9.19 -35.24
C SER A 372 1.46 -9.82 -35.61
#